data_AF-A0A940VQK6-F1
#
_entry.id   AF-A0A940VQK6-F1
#
_cell.length_a   1.000
_cell.length_b   1.000
_cell.length_c   1.000
_cell.angle_alpha   90.00
_cell.angle_beta   90.00
_cell.angle_gamma   90.00
#
_symmetry.space_group_name_H-M   'P 1'
#
loop_
_entity.id
_entity.type
_entity.pdbx_description
1 polymer ?
#
loop_
_entity_poly.entity_id
_entity_poly.type
_entity_poly.pdbx_seq_one_letter_code
_entity_poly.pdbx_strand_id
1 'polypeptide(L)'
;MVINRIIRAPRPNTIALLLRRMSPEARKQVEDTRFDAIGLIQTNLPSLFYYTDIGLKAGNVIAVEIVGNCPQHVNTMAFFGSNEAVNATIEAITTAKE
;
A
#
# COMPACT_ATOMS: atom_id res chain seq x y z
N MET A 1 -5.66 15.42 0.40
CA MET A 1 -6.55 14.55 1.22
C MET A 1 -6.08 13.13 1.05
N VAL A 2 -5.73 12.44 2.14
CA VAL A 2 -5.32 11.02 2.11
C VAL A 2 -6.49 10.17 2.60
N ILE A 3 -6.86 9.16 1.82
CA ILE A 3 -7.82 8.12 2.20
C ILE A 3 -7.00 6.86 2.49
N ASN A 4 -7.23 6.21 3.64
CA ASN A 4 -6.52 4.96 3.99
C ASN A 4 -7.49 3.82 4.37
N ARG A 5 -7.07 2.57 4.17
CA ARG A 5 -7.77 1.36 4.61
C ARG A 5 -6.75 0.28 4.99
N ILE A 6 -7.10 -0.57 5.96
CA ILE A 6 -6.30 -1.75 6.32
C ILE A 6 -7.15 -2.99 6.07
N ILE A 7 -6.60 -3.96 5.33
CA ILE A 7 -7.19 -5.28 5.10
C ILE A 7 -6.38 -6.29 5.91
N ARG A 8 -7.03 -6.97 6.86
CA ARG A 8 -6.40 -8.02 7.69
C ARG A 8 -6.75 -9.39 7.16
N ALA A 9 -5.79 -10.31 7.18
CA ALA A 9 -5.95 -11.69 6.70
C ALA A 9 -6.69 -11.75 5.34
N PRO A 10 -6.18 -11.04 4.30
CA PRO A 10 -6.86 -10.92 3.02
C PRO A 10 -7.10 -12.30 2.41
N ARG A 11 -8.32 -12.52 1.90
CA ARG A 11 -8.67 -13.77 1.24
C ARG A 11 -7.89 -13.89 -0.08
N PRO A 12 -7.58 -15.13 -0.54
CA PRO A 12 -6.83 -15.34 -1.78
C PRO A 12 -7.40 -14.59 -3.00
N ASN A 13 -8.73 -14.52 -3.13
CA ASN A 13 -9.37 -13.79 -4.21
C ASN A 13 -9.13 -12.26 -4.13
N THR A 14 -9.07 -11.69 -2.92
CA THR A 14 -8.74 -10.27 -2.73
C THR A 14 -7.30 -9.99 -3.14
N ILE A 15 -6.36 -10.88 -2.78
CA ILE A 15 -4.96 -10.78 -3.20
C ILE A 15 -4.88 -10.86 -4.72
N ALA A 16 -5.54 -11.84 -5.35
CA ALA A 16 -5.54 -12.00 -6.81
C ALA A 16 -6.08 -10.75 -7.55
N LEU A 17 -7.05 -10.05 -6.97
CA LEU A 17 -7.55 -8.78 -7.54
C LEU A 17 -6.52 -7.66 -7.45
N LEU A 18 -5.77 -7.56 -6.35
CA LEU A 18 -4.70 -6.57 -6.20
C LEU A 18 -3.53 -6.85 -7.14
N LEU A 19 -3.09 -8.11 -7.24
CA LEU A 19 -1.96 -8.51 -8.11
C LEU A 19 -2.22 -8.19 -9.59
N ARG A 20 -3.48 -8.22 -10.04
CA ARG A 20 -3.87 -7.83 -11.42
C ARG A 20 -3.68 -6.34 -11.72
N ARG A 21 -3.46 -5.51 -10.70
CA ARG A 21 -3.30 -4.06 -10.80
C ARG A 21 -1.86 -3.60 -10.54
N MET A 22 -0.93 -4.54 -10.43
CA MET A 22 0.49 -4.26 -10.22
C MET A 22 1.27 -4.43 -11.53
N SER A 23 2.45 -3.79 -11.61
CA SER A 23 3.39 -4.13 -12.67
C SER A 23 3.88 -5.59 -12.50
N PRO A 24 4.34 -6.25 -13.59
CA PRO A 24 4.89 -7.60 -13.49
C PRO A 24 6.01 -7.75 -12.46
N GLU A 25 6.88 -6.73 -12.34
CA GLU A 25 8.01 -6.71 -11.42
C GLU A 25 7.55 -6.65 -9.96
N ALA A 26 6.61 -5.74 -9.67
CA ALA A 26 6.08 -5.56 -8.31
C ALA A 26 5.22 -6.76 -7.88
N ARG A 27 4.47 -7.34 -8.81
CA ARG A 27 3.71 -8.57 -8.59
C ARG A 27 4.62 -9.72 -8.11
N LYS A 28 5.78 -9.89 -8.74
CA LYS A 28 6.75 -10.93 -8.38
C LYS A 28 7.24 -10.78 -6.93
N GLN A 29 7.53 -9.55 -6.53
CA GLN A 29 7.97 -9.25 -5.16
C GLN A 29 6.90 -9.61 -4.12
N VAL A 30 5.62 -9.38 -4.42
CA VAL A 30 4.51 -9.67 -3.51
C VAL A 30 4.17 -11.17 -3.48
N GLU A 31 4.20 -11.86 -4.62
CA GLU A 31 3.90 -13.29 -4.71
C GLU A 31 4.89 -14.16 -3.93
N ASP A 32 6.15 -13.77 -3.90
CA ASP A 32 7.21 -14.49 -3.17
C ASP A 32 7.26 -14.14 -1.66
N THR A 33 6.41 -13.22 -1.20
CA THR A 33 6.43 -12.70 0.17
C THR A 33 5.20 -13.13 0.97
N ARG A 34 5.42 -13.60 2.20
CA ARG A 34 4.34 -13.81 3.17
C ARG A 34 3.97 -12.50 3.87
N PHE A 35 2.69 -12.17 3.91
CA PHE A 35 2.14 -11.02 4.64
C PHE A 35 0.81 -11.39 5.31
N ASP A 36 0.48 -10.67 6.39
CA ASP A 36 -0.74 -10.89 7.18
C ASP A 36 -1.76 -9.75 6.99
N ALA A 37 -1.30 -8.58 6.54
CA ALA A 37 -2.10 -7.40 6.34
C ALA A 37 -1.67 -6.60 5.10
N ILE A 38 -2.59 -5.78 4.61
CA ILE A 38 -2.38 -4.86 3.50
C ILE A 38 -2.89 -3.47 3.93
N GLY A 39 -2.00 -2.48 3.94
CA GLY A 39 -2.35 -1.07 4.07
C GLY A 39 -2.58 -0.47 2.69
N LEU A 40 -3.63 0.30 2.50
CA LEU A 40 -3.91 1.03 1.26
C LEU A 40 -3.98 2.52 1.58
N ILE A 41 -3.30 3.33 0.78
CA ILE A 41 -3.46 4.78 0.79
C ILE A 41 -3.82 5.26 -0.62
N GLN A 42 -4.69 6.26 -0.70
CA GLN A 42 -5.01 6.95 -1.93
C GLN A 42 -4.80 8.44 -1.75
N THR A 43 -4.03 9.05 -2.65
CA THR A 43 -3.65 10.47 -2.60
C THR A 43 -3.18 10.97 -3.98
N ASN A 44 -2.81 12.25 -4.07
CA ASN A 44 -2.21 12.81 -5.29
C ASN A 44 -0.78 12.29 -5.52
N LEU A 45 -0.28 12.40 -6.75
CA LEU A 45 1.01 11.83 -7.16
C LEU A 45 2.22 12.32 -6.32
N PRO A 46 2.47 13.63 -6.09
CA PRO A 46 3.59 14.05 -5.24
C PRO A 46 3.49 13.51 -3.80
N SER A 47 2.31 13.60 -3.20
CA SER A 47 2.05 13.09 -1.86
C SER A 47 2.19 11.57 -1.78
N LEU A 48 1.92 10.84 -2.88
CA LEU A 48 2.08 9.39 -2.92
C LEU A 48 3.52 9.00 -2.58
N PHE A 49 4.50 9.63 -3.22
CA PHE A 49 5.92 9.36 -2.97
C PHE A 49 6.34 9.77 -1.57
N TYR A 50 5.92 10.96 -1.12
CA TYR A 50 6.22 11.46 0.23
C TYR A 50 5.72 10.51 1.33
N TYR A 51 4.45 10.12 1.28
CA TYR A 51 3.88 9.22 2.29
C TYR A 51 4.41 7.80 2.17
N THR A 52 4.76 7.34 0.96
CA THR A 52 5.41 6.04 0.77
C THR A 52 6.76 5.99 1.50
N ASP A 53 7.60 7.01 1.33
CA ASP A 53 8.90 7.08 2.00
C ASP A 53 8.76 7.11 3.54
N ILE A 54 7.81 7.89 4.07
CA ILE A 54 7.48 7.88 5.50
C ILE A 54 7.04 6.49 5.96
N GLY A 55 6.14 5.86 5.20
CA GLY A 55 5.60 4.55 5.53
C GLY A 55 6.65 3.44 5.58
N LEU A 56 7.57 3.45 4.62
CA LEU A 56 8.69 2.50 4.53
C LEU A 56 9.70 2.68 5.66
N LYS A 57 9.88 3.91 6.16
CA LYS A 57 10.74 4.19 7.32
C LYS A 57 10.11 3.74 8.64
N ALA A 58 8.78 3.75 8.72
CA ALA A 58 8.04 3.44 9.94
C ALA A 58 7.82 1.94 10.16
N GLY A 59 7.66 1.16 9.10
CA GLY A 59 7.32 -0.26 9.19
C GLY A 59 8.08 -1.10 8.17
N ASN A 60 8.38 -2.35 8.54
CA ASN A 60 8.95 -3.33 7.62
C ASN A 60 7.86 -3.86 6.67
N VAL A 61 7.60 -3.11 5.61
CA VAL A 61 6.55 -3.39 4.61
C VAL A 61 7.11 -3.31 3.20
N ILE A 62 6.50 -4.04 2.28
CA ILE A 62 6.72 -3.88 0.84
C ILE A 62 5.69 -2.87 0.32
N ALA A 63 6.15 -1.79 -0.31
CA ALA A 63 5.27 -0.81 -0.95
C ALA A 63 5.15 -1.08 -2.45
N VAL A 64 3.93 -1.15 -2.96
CA VAL A 64 3.62 -1.38 -4.38
C VAL A 64 2.53 -0.45 -4.86
N GLU A 65 2.77 0.20 -6.00
CA GLU A 65 1.75 1.03 -6.65
C GLU A 65 0.66 0.15 -7.26
N ILE A 66 -0.59 0.54 -7.02
CA ILE A 66 -1.79 -0.07 -7.58
C ILE A 66 -2.25 0.80 -8.74
N VAL A 67 -2.02 0.32 -9.96
CA VAL A 67 -2.34 1.03 -11.20
C VAL A 67 -3.86 0.96 -11.44
N GLY A 68 -4.50 2.12 -11.27
CA GLY A 68 -5.90 2.35 -11.64
C GLY A 68 -6.03 2.84 -13.08
N ASN A 69 -7.25 2.78 -13.63
CA ASN A 69 -7.57 3.38 -14.93
C ASN A 69 -8.03 4.86 -14.79
N CYS A 70 -7.82 5.49 -13.63
CA CYS A 70 -8.42 6.79 -13.33
C CYS A 70 -7.61 7.92 -14.00
N PRO A 71 -8.23 8.77 -14.83
CA PRO A 71 -7.52 9.83 -15.55
C PRO A 71 -7.19 11.07 -14.70
N GLN A 72 -7.66 11.15 -13.44
CA GLN A 72 -7.40 12.28 -12.55
C GLN A 72 -6.38 11.87 -11.48
N HIS A 73 -5.12 12.31 -11.61
CA HIS A 73 -3.96 12.43 -10.68
C HIS A 73 -3.95 11.78 -9.27
N VAL A 74 -4.79 10.79 -9.01
CA VAL A 74 -5.05 10.15 -7.72
C VAL A 74 -4.63 8.70 -7.87
N ASN A 75 -3.56 8.36 -7.17
CA ASN A 75 -2.93 7.04 -7.22
C ASN A 75 -3.11 6.34 -5.89
N THR A 76 -2.96 5.01 -5.92
CA THR A 76 -3.09 4.15 -4.75
C THR A 76 -1.79 3.41 -4.52
N MET A 77 -1.27 3.47 -3.29
CA MET A 77 -0.13 2.68 -2.85
C MET A 77 -0.62 1.60 -1.87
N ALA A 78 -0.12 0.39 -2.04
CA ALA A 78 -0.37 -0.74 -1.16
C ALA A 78 0.89 -1.11 -0.37
N PHE A 79 0.74 -1.38 0.92
CA PHE A 79 1.81 -1.77 1.83
C PHE A 79 1.53 -3.17 2.37
N PHE A 80 2.39 -4.14 2.06
CA PHE A 80 2.26 -5.54 2.45
C PHE A 80 3.20 -5.85 3.60
N GLY A 81 2.69 -6.45 4.68
CA GLY A 81 3.51 -6.83 5.83
C GLY A 81 2.74 -7.54 6.94
N SER A 82 3.32 -7.61 8.14
CA SER A 82 2.61 -8.07 9.33
C SER A 82 1.54 -7.05 9.75
N ASN A 83 0.65 -7.45 10.66
CA ASN A 83 -0.37 -6.52 11.20
C ASN A 83 0.27 -5.30 11.87
N GLU A 84 1.35 -5.51 12.63
CA GLU A 84 2.08 -4.49 13.38
C GLU A 84 2.80 -3.53 12.42
N ALA A 85 3.51 -4.07 11.44
CA ALA A 85 4.22 -3.27 10.45
C ALA A 85 3.26 -2.39 9.64
N VAL A 86 2.14 -2.95 9.18
CA VAL A 86 1.13 -2.18 8.42
C VAL A 86 0.45 -1.13 9.29
N ASN A 87 0.15 -1.43 10.56
CA ASN A 87 -0.41 -0.43 11.47
C ASN A 87 0.56 0.75 11.67
N ALA A 88 1.84 0.47 11.97
CA ALA A 88 2.86 1.50 12.17
C ALA A 88 3.03 2.38 10.92
N THR A 89 3.05 1.78 9.74
CA THR A 89 3.10 2.49 8.46
C THR A 89 1.90 3.43 8.28
N ILE A 90 0.67 2.96 8.48
CA ILE A 90 -0.54 3.77 8.28
C ILE A 90 -0.68 4.87 9.34
N GLU A 91 -0.27 4.59 10.58
CA GLU A 91 -0.23 5.58 11.66
C GLU A 91 0.74 6.72 11.33
N ALA A 92 1.99 6.41 10.97
CA ALA A 92 2.99 7.41 10.59
C ALA A 92 2.54 8.30 9.43
N ILE A 93 1.90 7.73 8.41
CA ILE A 93 1.34 8.47 7.28
C ILE A 93 0.19 9.38 7.72
N THR A 94 -0.64 8.92 8.66
CA THR A 94 -1.77 9.69 9.17
C THR A 94 -1.30 10.85 10.03
N THR A 95 -0.27 10.66 10.85
CA THR A 95 0.34 11.75 11.63
C THR A 95 1.02 12.78 10.75
N ALA A 96 1.74 12.36 9.70
CA ALA A 96 2.41 13.29 8.77
C ALA A 96 1.44 14.08 7.85
N LYS A 97 0.15 13.79 7.91
CA LYS A 97 -0.89 14.54 7.21
C LYS A 97 -1.35 15.76 8.01
N GLU A 98 -1.23 15.71 9.35
CA GLU A 98 -1.56 16.81 10.27
C GLU A 98 -0.48 17.88 10.24
#